data_AF-A0AAU3XKV7-F1
#
_entry.id   AF-A0AAU3XKV7-F1
#
_cell.length_a   1.000
_cell.length_b   1.000
_cell.length_c   1.000
_cell.angle_alpha   90.00
_cell.angle_beta   90.00
_cell.angle_gamma   90.00
#
_symmetry.space_group_name_H-M   'P 1'
#
loop_
_entity.id
_entity.type
_entity.pdbx_description
1 polymer ?
#
loop_
_entity_poly.entity_id
_entity_poly.type
_entity_poly.pdbx_seq_one_letter_code
_entity_poly.pdbx_strand_id
1 'polypeptide(L)'
;MSIRDQVLAILNSPSKEAFLLAMGHRLGISARDAFAGDIQRGMRQAQACNEMMIALWSQVRAMKDEGTHGYPDSDFLSVLLGKADAGDARPHLRHAIESALLSVGEKGTPEP
;
A
#
# COMPACT_ATOMS: atom_id res chain seq x y z
N MET A 1 -14.75 6.86 -11.47
CA MET A 1 -14.50 5.68 -10.62
C MET A 1 -13.74 6.13 -9.38
N SER A 2 -14.12 5.73 -8.17
CA SER A 2 -13.41 6.18 -6.96
C SER A 2 -12.04 5.50 -6.82
N ILE A 3 -11.14 6.05 -6.00
CA ILE A 3 -9.85 5.40 -5.68
C ILE A 3 -10.09 4.03 -5.04
N ARG A 4 -11.12 3.90 -4.19
CA ARG A 4 -11.50 2.63 -3.58
C ARG A 4 -11.87 1.59 -4.65
N ASP A 5 -12.68 1.97 -5.62
CA ASP A 5 -13.09 1.06 -6.71
C ASP A 5 -11.89 0.66 -7.57
N GLN A 6 -10.98 1.59 -7.86
CA GLN A 6 -9.72 1.31 -8.58
C GLN A 6 -8.84 0.30 -7.83
N VAL A 7 -8.66 0.50 -6.52
CA VAL A 7 -7.90 -0.43 -5.67
C VAL A 7 -8.56 -1.81 -5.69
N LEU A 8 -9.87 -1.89 -5.46
CA LEU A 8 -10.58 -3.18 -5.48
C LEU A 8 -10.50 -3.87 -6.84
N ALA A 9 -10.63 -3.12 -7.94
CA ALA A 9 -10.48 -3.67 -9.28
C ALA A 9 -9.06 -4.25 -9.50
N ILE A 10 -8.01 -3.55 -9.06
CA ILE A 10 -6.63 -4.02 -9.21
C ILE A 10 -6.34 -5.21 -8.29
N LEU A 11 -6.87 -5.24 -7.07
CA LEU A 11 -6.76 -6.39 -6.17
C LEU A 11 -7.40 -7.66 -6.74
N ASN A 12 -8.39 -7.52 -7.64
CA ASN A 12 -9.02 -8.63 -8.37
C ASN A 12 -8.42 -8.84 -9.77
N SER A 13 -7.24 -8.29 -10.07
CA SER A 13 -6.59 -8.37 -11.38
C SER A 13 -5.23 -9.06 -11.34
N PRO A 14 -4.68 -9.49 -12.50
CA PRO A 14 -3.30 -9.98 -12.58
C PRO A 14 -2.23 -8.97 -12.11
N SER A 15 -2.56 -7.67 -12.11
CA SER A 15 -1.66 -6.61 -11.65
C SER A 15 -1.57 -6.50 -10.12
N LYS A 16 -2.32 -7.31 -9.36
CA LYS A 16 -2.36 -7.30 -7.90
C LYS A 16 -0.97 -7.32 -7.27
N GLU A 17 -0.11 -8.28 -7.64
CA GLU A 17 1.22 -8.41 -7.04
C GLU A 17 2.07 -7.16 -7.32
N ALA A 18 2.13 -6.70 -8.57
CA ALA A 18 2.89 -5.52 -8.96
C ALA A 18 2.41 -4.27 -8.22
N PHE A 19 1.09 -4.12 -8.05
CA PHE A 19 0.48 -3.03 -7.29
C PHE A 19 0.89 -3.06 -5.81
N LEU A 20 0.77 -4.22 -5.14
CA LEU A 20 1.13 -4.36 -3.74
C LEU A 20 2.63 -4.11 -3.49
N LEU A 21 3.50 -4.57 -4.39
CA LEU A 21 4.93 -4.30 -4.33
C LEU A 21 5.25 -2.80 -4.53
N ALA A 22 4.60 -2.15 -5.48
CA ALA A 22 4.77 -0.71 -5.71
C ALA A 22 4.30 0.12 -4.51
N MET A 23 3.17 -0.25 -3.89
CA MET A 23 2.72 0.36 -2.64
C MET A 23 3.75 0.19 -1.52
N GLY A 24 4.25 -1.04 -1.33
CA GLY A 24 5.23 -1.34 -0.29
C GLY A 24 6.50 -0.50 -0.44
N HIS A 25 7.01 -0.37 -1.67
CA HIS A 25 8.16 0.48 -1.98
C HIS A 25 7.90 1.95 -1.61
N ARG A 26 6.74 2.51 -1.97
CA ARG A 26 6.39 3.91 -1.68
C ARG A 26 6.22 4.20 -0.19
N LEU A 27 5.68 3.24 0.56
CA LEU A 27 5.61 3.33 2.01
C LEU A 27 6.98 3.25 2.67
N GLY A 28 7.92 2.46 2.11
CA GLY A 28 9.30 2.43 2.59
C GLY A 28 10.02 3.77 2.43
N ILE A 29 9.82 4.44 1.29
CA ILE A 29 10.30 5.82 1.08
C ILE A 29 9.66 6.77 2.10
N SER A 30 8.33 6.69 2.25
CA SER A 30 7.60 7.54 3.21
C SER A 30 8.07 7.35 4.66
N ALA A 31 8.36 6.12 5.08
CA ALA A 31 8.86 5.82 6.41
C ALA A 31 10.24 6.47 6.67
N ARG A 32 11.11 6.46 5.66
CA ARG A 32 12.42 7.14 5.72
C ARG A 32 12.26 8.65 5.81
N ASP A 33 11.35 9.22 5.02
CA ASP A 33 11.20 10.67 4.90
C ASP A 33 10.39 11.28 6.06
N ALA A 34 9.66 10.46 6.83
CA ALA A 34 8.87 10.89 7.98
C ALA A 34 9.71 11.64 9.05
N PHE A 35 11.02 11.40 9.10
CA PHE A 35 11.92 12.04 10.06
C PHE A 35 12.40 13.43 9.64
N ALA A 36 12.03 13.93 8.46
CA ALA A 36 12.48 15.25 7.98
C ALA A 36 11.87 16.45 8.75
N GLY A 37 10.88 16.21 9.63
CA GLY A 37 10.21 17.21 10.44
C GLY A 37 10.32 16.95 11.94
N ASP A 38 9.19 17.08 12.65
CA ASP A 38 9.11 16.76 14.07
C ASP A 38 9.41 15.27 14.32
N ILE A 39 10.40 14.98 15.17
CA ILE A 39 10.89 13.62 15.40
C ILE A 39 9.80 12.72 16.00
N GLN A 40 9.00 13.22 16.95
CA GLN A 40 7.98 12.41 17.62
C GLN A 40 6.82 12.06 16.69
N ARG A 41 6.39 13.02 15.86
CA ARG A 41 5.43 12.78 14.80
C ARG A 41 6.00 11.85 13.73
N GLY A 42 7.25 12.09 13.32
CA GLY A 42 7.96 11.28 12.34
C GLY A 42 8.10 9.82 12.76
N MET A 43 8.38 9.55 14.04
CA MET A 43 8.39 8.20 14.59
C MET A 43 7.04 7.48 14.44
N ARG A 44 5.92 8.14 14.79
CA ARG A 44 4.59 7.54 14.65
C ARG A 44 4.22 7.28 13.19
N GLN A 45 4.54 8.22 12.31
CA GLN A 45 4.30 8.09 10.88
C GLN A 45 5.14 6.97 10.25
N ALA A 46 6.43 6.89 10.59
CA ALA A 46 7.32 5.81 10.16
C ALA A 46 6.84 4.45 10.66
N GLN A 47 6.40 4.36 11.93
CA GLN A 47 5.82 3.14 12.47
C GLN A 47 4.57 2.71 11.68
N ALA A 48 3.62 3.61 11.43
CA ALA A 48 2.44 3.28 10.64
C ALA A 48 2.77 2.86 9.20
N CYS A 49 3.72 3.53 8.55
CA CYS A 49 4.24 3.11 7.25
C CYS A 49 4.82 1.68 7.29
N ASN A 50 5.60 1.36 8.33
CA ASN A 50 6.15 0.03 8.52
C ASN A 50 5.07 -1.04 8.76
N GLU A 51 4.07 -0.75 9.58
CA GLU A 51 2.95 -1.67 9.84
C GLU A 51 2.11 -1.92 8.58
N MET A 52 1.89 -0.89 7.75
CA MET A 52 1.21 -1.04 6.46
C MET A 52 2.06 -1.88 5.49
N MET A 53 3.38 -1.68 5.44
CA MET A 53 4.28 -2.52 4.66
C MET A 53 4.22 -3.99 5.10
N ILE A 54 4.20 -4.26 6.41
CA ILE A 54 4.05 -5.63 6.93
C ILE A 54 2.73 -6.25 6.44
N ALA A 55 1.62 -5.51 6.50
CA ALA A 55 0.33 -6.00 5.98
C ALA A 55 0.37 -6.30 4.47
N LEU A 56 1.02 -5.44 3.67
CA LEU A 56 1.24 -5.67 2.24
C LEU A 56 2.08 -6.93 1.98
N TRP A 57 3.17 -7.12 2.72
CA TRP A 57 4.03 -8.30 2.57
C TRP A 57 3.32 -9.58 2.97
N SER A 58 2.50 -9.55 4.02
CA SER A 58 1.62 -10.68 4.38
C SER A 58 0.67 -11.03 3.22
N GLN A 59 0.06 -10.02 2.57
CA GLN A 59 -0.81 -10.24 1.42
C GLN A 59 -0.06 -10.83 0.23
N VAL A 60 1.13 -10.31 -0.09
CA VAL A 60 1.97 -10.84 -1.18
C VAL A 60 2.42 -12.27 -0.90
N ARG A 61 2.76 -12.61 0.35
CA ARG A 61 3.13 -13.99 0.71
C ARG A 61 1.95 -14.95 0.61
N ALA A 62 0.77 -14.53 1.05
CA ALA A 62 -0.46 -15.32 0.93
C ALA A 62 -0.83 -15.68 -0.51
N MET A 63 -0.41 -14.86 -1.49
CA MET A 63 -0.58 -15.18 -2.91
C MET A 63 0.36 -16.28 -3.42
N LYS A 64 1.46 -16.56 -2.70
CA LYS A 64 2.53 -17.48 -3.14
C LYS A 64 2.56 -18.80 -2.38
N ASP A 65 1.92 -18.86 -1.23
CA ASP A 65 1.97 -19.99 -0.31
C ASP A 65 0.56 -20.43 0.08
N GLU A 66 0.21 -21.67 -0.23
CA GLU A 66 -1.12 -22.27 0.03
C GLU A 66 -1.45 -22.33 1.54
N GLY A 67 -0.46 -22.19 2.43
CA GLY A 67 -0.65 -22.20 3.89
C GLY A 67 -0.83 -20.82 4.54
N THR A 68 -0.49 -19.72 3.85
CA THR A 68 -0.49 -18.38 4.46
C THR A 68 -1.80 -17.65 4.13
N HIS A 69 -2.61 -17.36 5.15
CA HIS A 69 -3.87 -16.63 4.97
C HIS A 69 -3.60 -15.12 5.00
N GLY A 70 -3.77 -14.48 3.85
CA GLY A 70 -3.76 -13.02 3.74
C GLY A 70 -5.02 -12.38 4.33
N TYR A 71 -5.19 -11.09 4.10
CA TYR A 71 -6.44 -10.40 4.40
C TYR A 71 -7.45 -10.59 3.26
N PRO A 72 -8.76 -10.68 3.54
CA PRO A 72 -9.78 -10.57 2.50
C PRO A 72 -9.61 -9.24 1.75
N ASP A 73 -9.65 -9.26 0.41
CA ASP A 73 -9.41 -8.07 -0.40
C ASP A 73 -10.43 -6.95 -0.11
N SER A 74 -11.65 -7.29 0.30
CA SER A 74 -12.69 -6.34 0.75
C SER A 74 -12.30 -5.54 1.98
N ASP A 75 -11.50 -6.15 2.85
CA ASP A 75 -11.15 -5.62 4.18
C ASP A 75 -9.73 -5.05 4.20
N PHE A 76 -8.91 -5.41 3.23
CA PHE A 76 -7.49 -5.06 3.17
C PHE A 76 -7.27 -3.53 3.19
N LEU A 77 -8.07 -2.77 2.43
CA LEU A 77 -7.98 -1.32 2.44
C LEU A 77 -8.34 -0.73 3.81
N SER A 78 -9.33 -1.31 4.51
CA SER A 78 -9.72 -0.89 5.86
C SER A 78 -8.61 -1.15 6.88
N VAL A 79 -7.89 -2.27 6.74
CA VAL A 79 -6.71 -2.58 7.58
C VAL A 79 -5.60 -1.54 7.37
N LEU A 80 -5.30 -1.20 6.11
CA LEU A 80 -4.30 -0.17 5.81
C LEU A 80 -4.72 1.20 6.36
N LEU A 81 -5.99 1.57 6.20
CA LEU A 81 -6.54 2.82 6.75
C LEU A 81 -6.42 2.87 8.27
N GLY A 82 -6.79 1.80 8.98
CA GLY A 82 -6.67 1.76 10.44
C GLY A 82 -5.24 1.96 10.93
N LYS A 83 -4.25 1.40 10.21
CA LYS A 83 -2.82 1.59 10.52
C LYS A 83 -2.35 3.01 10.22
N ALA A 84 -2.77 3.56 9.08
CA ALA A 84 -2.47 4.94 8.72
C ALA A 84 -3.03 5.93 9.76
N ASP A 85 -4.23 5.67 10.27
CA ASP A 85 -4.90 6.52 11.27
C ASP A 85 -4.17 6.50 12.61
N ALA A 86 -3.73 5.31 13.05
CA ALA A 86 -3.00 5.15 14.31
C ALA A 86 -1.68 5.95 14.36
N GLY A 87 -1.05 6.18 13.20
CA GLY A 87 0.22 6.92 13.11
C GLY A 87 0.17 8.27 12.41
N ASP A 88 -1.02 8.86 12.16
CA ASP A 88 -1.16 10.12 11.40
C ASP A 88 -0.48 10.06 10.01
N ALA A 89 -0.59 8.91 9.34
CA ALA A 89 0.08 8.58 8.08
C ALA A 89 -0.89 8.46 6.89
N ARG A 90 -2.13 8.94 7.01
CA ARG A 90 -3.10 8.99 5.89
C ARG A 90 -2.53 9.58 4.59
N PRO A 91 -1.77 10.70 4.62
CA PRO A 91 -1.17 11.25 3.40
C PRO A 91 -0.19 10.27 2.73
N HIS A 92 0.60 9.53 3.51
CA HIS A 92 1.55 8.55 2.99
C HIS A 92 0.83 7.36 2.35
N LEU A 93 -0.22 6.84 2.99
CA LEU A 93 -1.05 5.78 2.41
C LEU A 93 -1.69 6.22 1.10
N ARG A 94 -2.28 7.42 1.07
CA ARG A 94 -2.90 7.97 -0.15
C ARG A 94 -1.88 8.09 -1.27
N HIS A 95 -0.73 8.69 -0.99
CA HIS A 95 0.33 8.87 -1.99
C HIS A 95 0.87 7.53 -2.51
N ALA A 96 1.02 6.53 -1.63
CA ALA A 96 1.44 5.19 -2.02
C ALA A 96 0.41 4.51 -2.94
N ILE A 97 -0.89 4.62 -2.63
CA ILE A 97 -1.97 4.10 -3.49
C ILE A 97 -1.92 4.78 -4.86
N GLU A 98 -1.96 6.12 -4.91
CA GLU A 98 -2.00 6.88 -6.17
C GLU A 98 -0.77 6.58 -7.03
N SER A 99 0.42 6.53 -6.42
CA SER A 99 1.66 6.19 -7.13
C SER A 99 1.68 4.75 -7.64
N ALA A 100 1.15 3.80 -6.88
CA ALA A 100 1.09 2.40 -7.29
C ALA A 100 0.06 2.19 -8.42
N LEU A 101 -1.10 2.86 -8.36
CA LEU A 101 -2.11 2.87 -9.42
C LEU A 101 -1.51 3.37 -10.74
N LEU A 102 -0.77 4.48 -10.71
CA LEU A 102 -0.07 5.02 -11.88
C LEU A 102 0.93 4.01 -12.44
N SER A 103 1.77 3.44 -11.57
CA SER A 103 2.83 2.51 -11.98
C SER A 103 2.32 1.23 -12.64
N VAL A 104 1.12 0.75 -12.30
CA VAL A 104 0.51 -0.42 -12.95
C VAL A 104 -0.36 -0.06 -14.15
N GLY A 105 -0.90 1.16 -14.19
CA GLY A 105 -1.65 1.68 -15.34
C GLY A 105 -0.78 1.95 -16.57
N GLU A 106 0.44 2.46 -16.37
CA GLU A 106 1.40 2.74 -17.45
C GLU A 106 1.90 1.49 -18.18
N LYS A 107 1.84 0.30 -17.54
CA LYS A 107 2.21 -0.98 -18.19
C LYS A 107 1.16 -1.51 -19.17
N GLY A 108 -0.01 -0.87 -19.28
CA GLY A 108 -1.14 -1.33 -20.09
C GLY A 108 -1.30 -0.66 -21.45
N THR A 109 -0.53 0.39 -21.77
CA THR A 109 -0.53 1.04 -23.09
C THR A 109 0.62 0.52 -23.94
N PRO A 110 0.38 -0.30 -24.98
CA PRO A 110 1.36 -0.46 -26.03
C PRO A 110 1.56 0.90 -26.71
N GLU A 111 2.81 1.31 -26.91
CA GLU A 111 3.14 2.47 -27.76
C GLU A 111 2.56 2.28 -29.18
N PRO A 112 2.18 3.39 -29.86
CA PRO A 112 1.60 3.35 -31.21
C PRO A 112 2.55 2.84 -32.29
#